data_AF-A0A958BU12-F1
#
_entry.id   AF-A0A958BU12-F1
#
_cell.length_a   1.000
_cell.length_b   1.000
_cell.length_c   1.000
_cell.angle_alpha   90.00
_cell.angle_beta   90.00
_cell.angle_gamma   90.00
#
_symmetry.space_group_name_H-M   'P 1'
#
loop_
_entity.id
_entity.type
_entity.pdbx_description
1 polymer ?
#
loop_
_entity_poly.entity_id
_entity_poly.type
_entity_poly.pdbx_seq_one_letter_code
_entity_poly.pdbx_strand_id
1 'polypeptide(L)' 'MTQLSDTAREYSRANAERFRLELHELLRIPSVSTDPAHAPDIQRAADWLAANMTDLGLDKVQVM' A
#
# COMPACT_ATOMS: atom_id res chain seq x y z
N MET A 1 17.33 -3.16 23.81
CA MET A 1 16.69 -2.53 22.64
C MET A 1 17.79 -2.16 21.67
N THR A 2 17.78 -2.72 20.46
CA THR A 2 18.83 -2.54 19.47
C THR A 2 18.60 -1.23 18.72
N GLN A 3 19.66 -0.43 18.53
CA GLN A 3 19.62 0.89 17.88
C GLN A 3 18.85 0.90 16.54
N LEU A 4 18.97 -0.16 15.74
CA LEU A 4 18.26 -0.30 14.46
C LEU A 4 16.73 -0.30 14.58
N SER A 5 16.19 -0.93 15.64
CA SER A 5 14.75 -0.94 15.88
C SER A 5 14.22 0.43 16.30
N ASP A 6 15.06 1.29 16.85
CA ASP A 6 14.68 2.63 17.27
C ASP A 6 14.64 3.59 16.07
N THR A 7 15.62 3.52 15.17
CA THR A 7 15.62 4.27 13.90
C THR A 7 14.39 3.95 13.03
N ALA A 8 14.01 2.67 12.91
CA ALA A 8 12.83 2.27 12.15
C ALA A 8 11.53 2.84 12.73
N ARG A 9 11.41 2.86 14.07
CA ARG A 9 10.25 3.46 14.77
C ARG A 9 10.19 4.97 14.59
N GLU A 10 11.33 5.65 14.64
CA GLU A 10 11.40 7.09 14.44
C GLU A 10 11.00 7.47 13.01
N TYR A 11 11.55 6.79 12.00
CA TYR A 11 11.15 6.97 10.60
C TYR A 11 9.64 6.73 10.41
N SER A 12 9.09 5.67 11.01
CA SER A 12 7.66 5.38 10.95
C SER A 12 6.80 6.51 11.52
N ARG A 13 7.17 7.06 12.69
CA ARG A 13 6.46 8.18 13.30
C ARG A 13 6.57 9.47 12.48
N ALA A 14 7.75 9.77 11.95
CA ALA A 14 7.99 10.96 11.14
C ALA A 14 7.20 10.96 9.82
N ASN A 15 6.90 9.78 9.28
CA ASN A 15 6.16 9.60 8.02
C ASN A 15 4.68 9.21 8.21
N ALA A 16 4.18 9.18 9.45
CA ALA A 16 2.86 8.62 9.77
C ALA A 16 1.71 9.26 8.99
N GLU A 17 1.74 10.58 8.78
CA GLU A 17 0.71 11.28 8.00
C GLU A 17 0.70 10.86 6.54
N ARG A 18 1.88 10.74 5.91
CA ARG A 18 2.00 10.25 4.54
C ARG A 18 1.44 8.83 4.41
N PHE A 19 1.81 7.93 5.32
CA PHE A 19 1.31 6.55 5.31
C PHE A 19 -0.21 6.47 5.51
N ARG A 20 -0.78 7.35 6.35
CA ARG A 20 -2.24 7.44 6.50
C ARG A 20 -2.92 7.90 5.23
N LEU A 21 -2.35 8.89 4.54
CA LEU A 21 -2.87 9.37 3.27
C LEU A 21 -2.81 8.28 2.19
N GLU A 22 -1.67 7.60 2.03
CA GLU A 22 -1.51 6.46 1.12
C GLU A 22 -2.53 5.34 1.43
N LEU A 23 -2.72 5.01 2.72
CA LEU A 23 -3.75 4.05 3.15
C LEU A 23 -5.16 4.54 2.78
N HIS A 24 -5.47 5.81 3.00
CA HIS A 24 -6.77 6.37 2.64
C HIS A 24 -7.00 6.38 1.13
N GLU A 25 -5.98 6.59 0.32
CA GLU A 25 -6.07 6.48 -1.14
C GLU A 25 -6.42 5.06 -1.58
N LEU A 26 -5.75 4.05 -1.02
CA LEU A 26 -6.08 2.65 -1.27
C LEU A 26 -7.50 2.30 -0.82
N LEU A 27 -7.89 2.70 0.40
CA LEU A 27 -9.23 2.41 0.96
C LEU A 27 -10.38 3.09 0.21
N ARG A 28 -10.11 4.10 -0.63
CA ARG A 28 -11.13 4.71 -1.51
C ARG A 28 -11.50 3.82 -2.70
N ILE A 29 -10.70 2.80 -3.01
CA ILE A 29 -10.99 1.85 -4.08
C ILE A 29 -11.95 0.79 -3.49
N PRO A 30 -13.18 0.66 -3.99
CA PRO A 30 -14.16 -0.26 -3.43
C PRO A 30 -13.92 -1.70 -3.93
N SER A 31 -12.74 -2.26 -3.65
CA SER A 31 -12.31 -3.59 -4.09
C SER A 31 -12.99 -4.72 -3.29
N VAL A 32 -14.30 -4.88 -3.44
CA VAL A 32 -15.13 -5.86 -2.71
C VAL A 32 -15.17 -7.20 -3.47
N SER A 33 -14.44 -8.20 -3.00
CA SER A 33 -14.28 -9.49 -3.69
C SER A 33 -15.53 -10.38 -3.74
N THR A 34 -16.49 -10.18 -2.83
CA THR A 34 -17.74 -10.96 -2.79
C THR A 34 -18.80 -10.43 -3.76
N ASP A 35 -18.58 -9.24 -4.35
CA ASP A 35 -19.49 -8.65 -5.32
C ASP A 35 -18.83 -8.59 -6.71
N PRO A 36 -19.33 -9.37 -7.69
CA PRO A 36 -18.78 -9.38 -9.05
C PRO A 36 -18.78 -8.01 -9.74
N ALA A 37 -19.66 -7.08 -9.34
CA ALA A 37 -19.70 -5.73 -9.90
C ALA A 37 -18.41 -4.93 -9.62
N HIS A 38 -17.69 -5.29 -8.56
CA HIS A 38 -16.44 -4.65 -8.14
C HIS A 38 -15.18 -5.30 -8.72
N ALA A 39 -15.30 -6.24 -9.66
CA ALA A 39 -14.12 -6.84 -10.33
C ALA A 39 -13.15 -5.79 -10.92
N PRO A 40 -13.61 -4.69 -11.57
CA PRO A 40 -12.71 -3.62 -12.03
C PRO A 40 -12.00 -2.88 -10.89
N ASP A 41 -12.67 -2.73 -9.74
CA ASP A 41 -12.10 -2.05 -8.56
C ASP A 41 -11.03 -2.91 -7.89
N ILE A 42 -11.19 -4.24 -7.91
CA ILE A 42 -10.16 -5.18 -7.44
C ILE A 42 -8.89 -5.02 -8.29
N GLN A 43 -9.03 -5.01 -9.62
CA GLN A 43 -7.90 -4.79 -10.52
C GLN A 43 -7.23 -3.44 -10.24
N ARG A 44 -8.03 -2.37 -10.08
CA ARG A 44 -7.52 -1.04 -9.76
C ARG A 44 -6.75 -1.00 -8.44
N ALA A 45 -7.21 -1.68 -7.39
CA ALA A 45 -6.51 -1.76 -6.11
C ALA A 45 -5.19 -2.54 -6.24
N ALA A 46 -5.19 -3.62 -7.02
CA ALA A 46 -3.98 -4.39 -7.30
C ALA A 46 -2.94 -3.56 -8.07
N ASP A 47 -3.37 -2.83 -9.10
CA ASP A 47 -2.49 -1.94 -9.89
C ASP A 47 -1.93 -0.80 -9.04
N TRP A 48 -2.75 -0.19 -8.18
CA TRP A 48 -2.30 0.84 -7.24
C TRP A 48 -1.22 0.30 -6.31
N LEU A 49 -1.42 -0.90 -5.76
CA LEU A 49 -0.44 -1.53 -4.87
C LEU A 49 0.86 -1.88 -5.60
N ALA A 50 0.73 -2.38 -6.83
CA ALA A 50 1.88 -2.72 -7.66
C ALA A 50 2.74 -1.47 -7.99
N ALA A 51 2.10 -0.34 -8.31
CA ALA A 51 2.81 0.92 -8.51
C ALA A 51 3.56 1.34 -7.24
N ASN A 52 2.89 1.36 -6.08
CA ASN A 52 3.52 1.72 -4.80
C ASN A 52 4.69 0.79 -4.44
N MET A 53 4.54 -0.52 -4.64
CA MET A 53 5.62 -1.48 -4.37
C MET A 53 6.81 -1.30 -5.32
N THR A 54 6.55 -0.98 -6.59
CA THR A 54 7.60 -0.70 -7.57
C THR A 54 8.36 0.58 -7.20
N ASP A 55 7.65 1.64 -6.80
CA ASP A 55 8.26 2.91 -6.36
C ASP A 55 9.09 2.76 -5.07
N LEU A 56 8.73 1.81 -4.21
CA LEU A 56 9.53 1.42 -3.04
C LEU A 56 10.80 0.62 -3.39
N GLY A 57 10.97 0.23 -4.66
CA GLY A 57 12.14 -0.50 -5.16
C GLY A 57 12.05 -2.02 -5.00
N LEU A 58 10.85 -2.60 -4.97
CA LEU A 58 10.68 -4.06 -4.98
C LEU A 58 10.88 -4.62 -6.40
N ASP A 59 11.62 -5.72 -6.52
CA ASP A 59 12.05 -6.25 -7.84
C ASP A 59 11.01 -7.11 -8.57
N LYS A 60 10.11 -7.78 -7.85
CA LYS A 60 9.24 -8.85 -8.38
C LYS A 60 7.75 -8.54 -8.24
N VAL A 61 7.38 -7.30 -8.52
CA VAL A 61 5.99 -6.84 -8.41
C VAL A 61 5.19 -7.29 -9.64
N GLN A 62 4.08 -8.00 -9.43
CA GLN A 62 3.22 -8.53 -10.50
C GLN A 62 1.75 -8.51 -10.10
N VAL A 63 0.87 -8.26 -11.06
CA VAL A 63 -0.60 -8.44 -10.96
C VAL A 63 -1.00 -9.48 -11.99
N MET A 64 -1.87 -10.44 -11.60
CA MET A 64 -2.27 -11.61 -12.40
C MET A 64 -3.68 -11.50 -12.92
#